data_AF-A0A397UVB1-F1
#
_entry.id   AF-A0A397UVB1-F1
#
_cell.length_a   1.000
_cell.length_b   1.000
_cell.length_c   1.000
_cell.angle_alpha   90.00
_cell.angle_beta   90.00
_cell.angle_gamma   90.00
#
_symmetry.space_group_name_H-M   'P 1'
#
loop_
_entity.id
_entity.type
_entity.pdbx_description
1 polymer ?
#
loop_
_entity_poly.entity_id
_entity_poly.type
_entity_poly.pdbx_seq_one_letter_code
_entity_poly.pdbx_strand_id
1 'polypeptide(L)'
;MMKIGGCSAVFLSLLALVLVLLSFVGINPEVPKQAPYRFTGYLSWLPKQEGSDDNMLDAATLFNIITMIIASYYALKWAYNPPTNPKLITHFYSADDNDVASSPTIDFNRVLAIYIVTTLLAGAVLFFVGAGKIWVAVGVFHNASEFIILIMLGSGGKIKSSTFWPILGFYIFIISITCILFKFPYDALWFKGQGLCFDWALIIEFTRIYLTTLHELKHGGANHDDLDELIENEDDSSQHKSIIHHPHQLLLLIFGAFFHLIGNFVFTIFLYSFYA
;
A
#
# COMPACT_ATOMS: atom_id res chain seq x y z
N MET A 1 -8.19 22.07 -6.43
CA MET A 1 -7.57 22.19 -5.09
C MET A 1 -7.40 20.79 -4.52
N MET A 2 -6.18 20.44 -4.09
CA MET A 2 -5.91 19.14 -3.46
C MET A 2 -6.54 19.16 -2.06
N LYS A 3 -7.40 18.19 -1.73
CA LYS A 3 -8.08 18.15 -0.43
C LYS A 3 -7.02 18.10 0.69
N ILE A 4 -7.14 19.02 1.64
CA ILE A 4 -6.19 19.22 2.74
C ILE A 4 -5.98 17.91 3.52
N GLY A 5 -7.02 17.08 3.70
CA GLY A 5 -6.95 15.82 4.47
C GLY A 5 -5.91 14.80 4.00
N GLY A 6 -5.80 14.54 2.69
CA GLY A 6 -4.80 13.61 2.15
C GLY A 6 -3.37 14.18 2.24
N CYS A 7 -3.24 15.49 2.05
CA CYS A 7 -1.97 16.20 2.21
C CYS A 7 -1.51 16.19 3.67
N SER A 8 -2.45 16.38 4.61
CA SER A 8 -2.21 16.33 6.05
C SER A 8 -1.77 14.95 6.50
N ALA A 9 -2.40 13.87 6.01
CA ALA A 9 -1.99 12.51 6.34
C ALA A 9 -0.57 12.20 5.85
N VAL A 10 -0.25 12.55 4.60
CA VAL A 10 1.11 12.40 4.05
C VAL A 10 2.12 13.26 4.81
N PHE A 11 1.77 14.52 5.12
CA PHE A 11 2.62 15.42 5.89
C PHE A 11 2.88 14.91 7.32
N LEU A 12 1.85 14.42 8.01
CA LEU A 12 1.97 13.86 9.36
C LEU A 12 2.79 12.57 9.36
N SER A 13 2.64 11.71 8.35
CA SER A 13 3.48 10.51 8.20
C SER A 13 4.94 10.86 7.91
N LEU A 14 5.20 11.87 7.07
CA LEU A 14 6.56 12.37 6.82
C LEU A 14 7.16 13.04 8.06
N LEU A 15 6.37 13.80 8.82
CA LEU A 15 6.79 14.41 10.08
C LEU A 15 7.12 13.34 11.13
N ALA A 16 6.28 12.31 11.27
CA ALA A 16 6.53 11.18 12.15
C ALA A 16 7.81 10.44 11.76
N LEU A 17 8.05 10.22 10.46
CA LEU A 17 9.31 9.65 9.97
C LEU A 17 10.52 10.50 10.37
N VAL A 18 10.46 11.81 10.17
CA VAL A 18 11.54 12.73 10.55
C VAL A 18 11.78 12.69 12.06
N LEU A 19 10.73 12.70 12.89
CA LEU A 19 10.85 12.63 14.35
C LEU A 19 11.45 11.28 14.82
N VAL A 20 11.06 10.17 14.18
CA VAL A 20 11.66 8.85 14.44
C VAL A 20 13.13 8.85 14.02
N LEU A 21 13.49 9.36 12.84
CA LEU A 21 14.89 9.46 12.41
C LEU A 21 15.72 10.34 13.36
N LEU A 22 15.14 11.44 13.86
CA LEU A 22 15.79 12.33 14.82
C LEU A 22 15.96 11.69 16.20
N SER A 23 15.09 10.76 16.63
CA SER A 23 15.23 10.07 17.92
C SER A 23 16.42 9.11 17.97
N PHE A 24 16.98 8.73 16.82
CA PHE A 24 18.21 7.93 16.72
C PHE A 24 19.49 8.78 16.64
N VAL A 25 19.39 10.11 16.59
CA VAL A 25 20.58 11.00 16.57
C VAL A 25 21.34 10.85 17.89
N GLY A 26 22.60 10.43 17.81
CA GLY A 26 23.47 10.23 18.97
C GLY A 26 23.43 8.81 19.55
N ILE A 27 22.56 7.93 19.05
CA ILE A 27 22.68 6.49 19.29
C ILE A 27 23.80 5.98 18.38
N ASN A 28 24.82 5.35 18.97
CA ASN A 28 25.85 4.63 18.23
C ASN A 28 25.54 3.13 18.36
N PRO A 29 24.51 2.61 17.65
CA PRO A 29 24.22 1.19 17.71
C PRO A 29 25.42 0.44 17.14
N GLU A 30 25.76 -0.71 17.71
CA GLU A 30 26.66 -1.64 17.03
C GLU A 30 25.97 -2.09 15.74
N VAL A 31 26.27 -1.40 14.64
CA VAL A 31 25.68 -1.69 13.33
C VAL A 31 26.27 -3.02 12.85
N PRO A 32 25.44 -4.05 12.60
CA PRO A 32 25.93 -5.33 12.10
C PRO A 32 26.68 -5.14 10.77
N LYS A 33 27.79 -5.86 10.57
CA LYS A 33 28.49 -5.80 9.28
C LYS A 33 27.65 -6.44 8.18
N GLN A 34 27.64 -5.80 7.02
CA GLN A 34 27.07 -6.40 5.81
C GLN A 34 27.77 -7.73 5.50
N ALA A 35 27.00 -8.69 5.01
CA ALA A 35 27.51 -9.98 4.55
C ALA A 35 27.26 -10.15 3.04
N PRO A 36 28.17 -10.84 2.31
CA PRO A 36 27.89 -11.25 0.93
C PRO A 36 26.65 -12.14 0.87
N TYR A 37 25.77 -11.86 -0.08
CA TYR A 37 24.59 -12.68 -0.33
C TYR A 37 24.98 -13.99 -1.02
N ARG A 38 24.42 -15.12 -0.58
CA ARG A 38 24.89 -16.46 -0.98
C ARG A 38 24.79 -16.78 -2.48
N PHE A 39 23.82 -16.19 -3.19
CA PHE A 39 23.64 -16.49 -4.63
C PHE A 39 24.45 -15.58 -5.55
N THR A 40 24.78 -14.35 -5.13
CA THR A 40 25.42 -13.35 -6.01
C THR A 40 26.78 -12.87 -5.51
N GLY A 41 27.09 -13.04 -4.23
CA GLY A 41 28.27 -12.49 -3.58
C GLY A 41 28.21 -10.97 -3.32
N TYR A 42 27.13 -10.28 -3.73
CA TYR A 42 26.98 -8.84 -3.46
C TYR A 42 26.68 -8.58 -1.98
N LEU A 43 27.14 -7.44 -1.47
CA LEU A 43 26.87 -7.05 -0.08
C LEU A 43 25.38 -6.83 0.15
N SER A 44 24.84 -7.60 1.10
CA SER A 44 23.45 -7.53 1.54
C SER A 44 23.31 -6.55 2.71
N TRP A 45 22.13 -5.95 2.84
CA TRP A 45 21.69 -5.23 4.03
C TRP A 45 21.31 -6.18 5.17
N LEU A 46 21.03 -7.45 4.85
CA LEU A 46 20.78 -8.48 5.84
C LEU A 46 22.13 -9.05 6.29
N PRO A 47 22.54 -8.82 7.55
CA PRO A 47 23.75 -9.40 8.10
C PRO A 47 23.59 -10.92 8.30
N LYS A 48 24.70 -11.65 8.36
CA LYS A 48 24.69 -13.11 8.59
C LYS A 48 24.27 -13.39 10.04
N GLN A 49 23.22 -14.16 10.22
CA GLN A 49 22.76 -14.60 11.54
C GLN A 49 23.46 -15.91 11.94
N GLU A 50 23.97 -15.98 13.16
CA GLU A 50 24.53 -17.23 13.67
C GLU A 50 23.40 -18.23 13.95
N GLY A 51 23.57 -19.47 13.51
CA GLY A 51 22.57 -20.53 13.67
C GLY A 51 21.35 -20.44 12.74
N SER A 52 21.29 -19.47 11.82
CA SER A 52 20.20 -19.39 10.84
C SER A 52 20.33 -20.48 9.77
N ASP A 53 19.24 -21.21 9.51
CA ASP A 53 19.15 -22.14 8.39
C ASP A 53 18.69 -21.40 7.12
N ASP A 54 19.62 -21.21 6.18
CA ASP A 54 19.35 -20.61 4.88
C ASP A 54 18.24 -21.37 4.11
N ASN A 55 18.11 -22.69 4.28
CA ASN A 55 17.08 -23.46 3.61
C ASN A 55 15.67 -23.13 4.14
N MET A 56 15.56 -22.80 5.43
CA MET A 56 14.29 -22.40 6.03
C MET A 56 13.85 -21.03 5.50
N LEU A 57 14.79 -20.08 5.41
CA LEU A 57 14.53 -18.76 4.83
C LEU A 57 14.16 -18.88 3.34
N ASP A 58 14.81 -19.78 2.61
CA ASP A 58 14.55 -20.02 1.19
C ASP A 58 13.19 -20.68 0.96
N ALA A 59 12.85 -21.68 1.76
CA ALA A 59 11.54 -22.30 1.72
C ALA A 59 10.42 -21.29 2.00
N ALA A 60 10.59 -20.45 3.02
CA ALA A 60 9.61 -19.39 3.34
C ALA A 60 9.49 -18.35 2.22
N THR A 61 10.62 -17.92 1.64
CA THR A 61 10.64 -16.93 0.57
C THR A 61 10.05 -17.50 -0.73
N LEU A 62 10.38 -18.74 -1.09
CA LEU A 62 9.81 -19.42 -2.26
C LEU A 62 8.31 -19.66 -2.11
N PHE A 63 7.85 -20.07 -0.92
CA PHE A 63 6.43 -20.19 -0.62
C PHE A 63 5.70 -18.84 -0.80
N ASN A 64 6.30 -17.75 -0.33
CA ASN A 64 5.76 -16.40 -0.54
C ASN A 64 5.70 -16.05 -2.03
N ILE A 65 6.77 -16.31 -2.80
CA ILE A 65 6.80 -16.07 -4.26
C ILE A 65 5.70 -16.84 -4.97
N ILE A 66 5.52 -18.13 -4.68
CA ILE A 66 4.48 -18.97 -5.31
C ILE A 66 3.09 -18.43 -4.99
N THR A 67 2.83 -18.12 -3.71
CA THR A 67 1.56 -17.52 -3.28
C THR A 67 1.31 -16.19 -4.00
N MET A 68 2.34 -15.35 -4.13
CA MET A 68 2.26 -14.06 -4.81
C MET A 68 2.08 -14.17 -6.32
N ILE A 69 2.59 -15.20 -6.99
CA ILE A 69 2.30 -15.50 -8.40
C ILE A 69 0.81 -15.77 -8.58
N ILE A 70 0.24 -16.63 -7.74
CA ILE A 70 -1.17 -16.99 -7.79
C ILE A 70 -2.04 -15.76 -7.49
N ALA A 71 -1.70 -14.99 -6.44
CA ALA A 71 -2.40 -13.77 -6.09
C ALA A 71 -2.34 -12.72 -7.21
N SER A 72 -1.17 -12.51 -7.81
CA SER A 72 -0.97 -11.58 -8.94
C SER A 72 -1.85 -11.96 -10.14
N TYR A 73 -1.89 -13.26 -10.48
CA TYR A 73 -2.73 -13.76 -11.58
C TYR A 73 -4.21 -13.44 -11.35
N TYR A 74 -4.76 -13.76 -10.18
CA TYR A 74 -6.17 -13.50 -9.88
C TYR A 74 -6.47 -12.00 -9.77
N ALA A 75 -5.57 -11.22 -9.17
CA ALA A 75 -5.70 -9.77 -9.06
C ALA A 75 -5.77 -9.11 -10.44
N LEU A 76 -4.85 -9.45 -11.35
CA LEU A 76 -4.85 -8.95 -12.73
C LEU A 76 -6.11 -9.41 -13.48
N LYS A 77 -6.45 -10.70 -13.38
CA LYS A 77 -7.63 -11.26 -14.06
C LYS A 77 -8.90 -10.50 -13.69
N TRP A 78 -9.15 -10.25 -12.41
CA TRP A 78 -10.37 -9.59 -11.96
C TRP A 78 -10.33 -8.05 -12.12
N ALA A 79 -9.17 -7.42 -11.95
CA ALA A 79 -9.05 -5.96 -12.13
C ALA A 79 -9.20 -5.52 -13.60
N TYR A 80 -8.76 -6.34 -14.55
CA TYR A 80 -8.85 -6.04 -15.99
C TYR A 80 -10.09 -6.63 -16.66
N ASN A 81 -10.83 -7.52 -15.98
CA ASN A 81 -12.13 -8.01 -16.42
C ASN A 81 -13.20 -7.70 -15.35
N PRO A 82 -13.48 -6.41 -15.08
CA PRO A 82 -14.47 -6.04 -14.08
C PRO A 82 -15.88 -6.53 -14.45
N PRO A 83 -16.78 -6.72 -13.47
CA PRO A 83 -18.17 -7.10 -13.75
C PRO A 83 -18.84 -6.15 -14.73
N THR A 84 -19.59 -6.71 -15.69
CA THR A 84 -20.39 -5.92 -16.65
C THR A 84 -21.67 -5.38 -16.03
N ASN A 85 -22.17 -6.02 -14.97
CA ASN A 85 -23.33 -5.55 -14.23
C ASN A 85 -22.93 -4.40 -13.28
N PRO A 86 -23.44 -3.17 -13.49
CA PRO A 86 -23.08 -2.02 -12.67
C PRO A 86 -23.46 -2.17 -11.19
N LYS A 87 -24.43 -3.04 -10.86
CA LYS A 87 -24.80 -3.32 -9.46
C LYS A 87 -23.70 -4.04 -8.67
N LEU A 88 -22.73 -4.65 -9.35
CA LEU A 88 -21.61 -5.36 -8.73
C LEU A 88 -20.35 -4.48 -8.59
N ILE A 89 -20.44 -3.21 -8.99
CA ILE A 89 -19.30 -2.28 -8.93
C ILE A 89 -19.38 -1.48 -7.63
N THR A 90 -18.37 -1.66 -6.79
CA THR A 90 -18.21 -0.86 -5.56
C THR A 90 -17.77 0.56 -5.90
N HIS A 91 -18.20 1.52 -5.09
CA HIS A 91 -17.88 2.94 -5.25
C HIS A 91 -17.22 3.49 -3.99
N PHE A 92 -16.27 4.40 -4.17
CA PHE A 92 -15.79 5.26 -3.10
C PHE A 92 -16.68 6.49 -3.00
N TYR A 93 -17.06 6.83 -1.78
CA TYR A 93 -17.82 8.03 -1.46
C TYR A 93 -16.87 9.09 -0.94
N SER A 94 -16.90 10.27 -1.54
CA SER A 94 -16.21 11.46 -1.03
C SER A 94 -17.24 12.53 -0.73
N ALA A 95 -17.27 12.99 0.53
CA ALA A 95 -17.91 14.25 0.85
C ALA A 95 -17.12 15.37 0.17
N ASP A 96 -17.63 15.89 -0.94
CA ASP A 96 -17.29 17.23 -1.41
C ASP A 96 -18.43 18.16 -0.99
N ASP A 97 -18.08 19.41 -0.66
CA ASP A 97 -18.86 20.36 0.16
C ASP A 97 -20.32 20.62 -0.26
N ASN A 98 -20.83 20.10 -1.37
CA ASN A 98 -22.26 20.20 -1.72
C ASN A 98 -22.82 19.04 -2.57
N ASP A 99 -22.01 18.02 -2.93
CA ASP A 99 -22.47 16.87 -3.73
C ASP A 99 -21.69 15.61 -3.35
N VAL A 100 -22.41 14.51 -3.10
CA VAL A 100 -21.81 13.20 -2.84
C VAL A 100 -21.22 12.66 -4.15
N ALA A 101 -19.96 12.99 -4.42
CA ALA A 101 -19.24 12.46 -5.57
C ALA A 101 -18.86 10.99 -5.32
N SER A 102 -19.45 10.08 -6.10
CA SER A 102 -19.08 8.66 -6.08
C SER A 102 -18.11 8.33 -7.23
N SER A 103 -17.07 7.54 -6.95
CA SER A 103 -16.12 7.06 -7.96
C SER A 103 -16.06 5.53 -7.96
N PRO A 104 -16.22 4.86 -9.12
CA PRO A 104 -16.07 3.41 -9.23
C PRO A 104 -14.67 2.96 -8.78
N THR A 105 -14.58 1.82 -8.08
CA THR A 105 -13.30 1.25 -7.61
C THR A 105 -12.49 0.54 -8.70
N ILE A 106 -12.91 0.58 -9.97
CA ILE A 106 -12.26 -0.17 -11.06
C ILE A 106 -10.78 0.22 -11.21
N ASP A 107 -10.48 1.51 -11.31
CA ASP A 107 -9.10 1.98 -11.47
C ASP A 107 -8.28 1.71 -10.20
N PHE A 108 -8.94 1.70 -9.03
CA PHE A 108 -8.32 1.34 -7.76
C PHE A 108 -7.90 -0.12 -7.73
N ASN A 109 -8.78 -1.02 -8.16
CA ASN A 109 -8.49 -2.43 -8.23
C ASN A 109 -7.35 -2.72 -9.22
N ARG A 110 -7.24 -1.95 -10.31
CA ARG A 110 -6.10 -2.04 -11.24
C ARG A 110 -4.79 -1.60 -10.61
N VAL A 111 -4.77 -0.46 -9.91
CA VAL A 111 -3.59 -0.01 -9.16
C VAL A 111 -3.21 -1.02 -8.08
N LEU A 112 -4.18 -1.57 -7.35
CA LEU A 112 -3.95 -2.59 -6.34
C LEU A 112 -3.39 -3.89 -6.95
N ALA A 113 -3.86 -4.29 -8.14
CA ALA A 113 -3.29 -5.43 -8.86
C ALA A 113 -1.84 -5.16 -9.30
N ILE A 114 -1.53 -3.94 -9.77
CA ILE A 114 -0.15 -3.54 -10.08
C ILE A 114 0.72 -3.59 -8.82
N TYR A 115 0.22 -3.09 -7.69
CA TYR A 115 0.91 -3.19 -6.39
C TYR A 115 1.27 -4.65 -6.08
N ILE A 116 0.30 -5.58 -6.15
CA ILE A 116 0.54 -7.01 -5.91
C ILE A 116 1.63 -7.58 -6.85
N VAL A 117 1.63 -7.20 -8.13
CA VAL A 117 2.66 -7.60 -9.09
C VAL A 117 4.02 -7.02 -8.73
N THR A 118 4.11 -5.74 -8.36
CA THR A 118 5.37 -5.13 -7.94
C THR A 118 5.91 -5.74 -6.65
N THR A 119 5.03 -6.14 -5.72
CA THR A 119 5.40 -6.89 -4.51
C THR A 119 5.97 -8.27 -4.85
N LEU A 120 5.37 -8.98 -5.82
CA LEU A 120 5.93 -10.23 -6.34
C LEU A 120 7.33 -10.01 -6.93
N LEU A 121 7.50 -8.99 -7.78
CA LEU A 121 8.80 -8.68 -8.38
C LEU A 121 9.85 -8.33 -7.32
N ALA A 122 9.48 -7.51 -6.33
CA ALA A 122 10.36 -7.17 -5.22
C ALA A 122 10.75 -8.43 -4.42
N GLY A 123 9.81 -9.33 -4.14
CA GLY A 123 10.07 -10.60 -3.43
C GLY A 123 10.94 -11.56 -4.24
N ALA A 124 10.69 -11.71 -5.55
CA ALA A 124 11.50 -12.54 -6.43
C ALA A 124 12.93 -12.02 -6.55
N VAL A 125 13.09 -10.71 -6.74
CA VAL A 125 14.42 -10.08 -6.81
C VAL A 125 15.12 -10.18 -5.46
N LEU A 126 14.40 -10.01 -4.34
CA LEU A 126 14.96 -10.22 -3.00
C LEU A 126 15.56 -11.62 -2.86
N PHE A 127 14.85 -12.64 -3.34
CA PHE A 127 15.34 -14.01 -3.31
C PHE A 127 16.60 -14.21 -4.16
N PHE A 128 16.67 -13.65 -5.37
CA PHE A 128 17.82 -13.89 -6.25
C PHE A 128 19.05 -13.04 -5.90
N VAL A 129 18.87 -11.79 -5.47
CA VAL A 129 20.00 -10.86 -5.29
C VAL A 129 20.25 -10.42 -3.86
N GLY A 130 19.34 -10.76 -2.93
CA GLY A 130 19.40 -10.32 -1.53
C GLY A 130 18.93 -8.87 -1.35
N ALA A 131 18.65 -8.46 -0.12
CA ALA A 131 18.29 -7.08 0.16
C ALA A 131 19.53 -6.20 0.00
N GLY A 132 19.47 -5.16 -0.82
CA GLY A 132 20.63 -4.32 -1.11
C GLY A 132 20.35 -3.33 -2.23
N LYS A 133 21.40 -2.64 -2.68
CA LYS A 133 21.26 -1.58 -3.70
C LYS A 133 20.68 -2.08 -5.04
N ILE A 134 20.96 -3.31 -5.45
CA ILE A 134 20.39 -3.90 -6.67
C ILE A 134 18.89 -4.16 -6.47
N TRP A 135 18.50 -4.71 -5.32
CA TRP A 135 17.11 -4.95 -4.99
C TRP A 135 16.28 -3.66 -4.94
N VAL A 136 16.85 -2.56 -4.41
CA VAL A 136 16.20 -1.24 -4.35
C VAL A 136 15.70 -0.77 -5.71
N ALA A 137 16.42 -1.06 -6.79
CA ALA A 137 16.00 -0.68 -8.14
C ALA A 137 14.63 -1.25 -8.53
N VAL A 138 14.24 -2.38 -7.91
CA VAL A 138 12.91 -2.99 -8.08
C VAL A 138 11.99 -2.64 -6.91
N GLY A 139 12.52 -2.67 -5.68
CA GLY A 139 11.76 -2.34 -4.47
C GLY A 139 11.14 -0.95 -4.53
N VAL A 140 11.78 0.03 -5.17
CA VAL A 140 11.22 1.39 -5.27
C VAL A 140 9.87 1.43 -6.00
N PHE A 141 9.61 0.50 -6.93
CA PHE A 141 8.33 0.42 -7.64
C PHE A 141 7.21 -0.14 -6.75
N HIS A 142 7.54 -1.02 -5.81
CA HIS A 142 6.60 -1.49 -4.80
C HIS A 142 6.14 -0.32 -3.91
N ASN A 143 7.07 0.44 -3.33
CA ASN A 143 6.75 1.60 -2.51
C ASN A 143 6.07 2.72 -3.33
N ALA A 144 6.44 2.89 -4.60
CA ALA A 144 5.77 3.82 -5.51
C ALA A 144 4.30 3.44 -5.72
N SER A 145 3.98 2.14 -5.80
CA SER A 145 2.61 1.66 -5.94
C SER A 145 1.77 1.97 -4.70
N GLU A 146 2.34 1.85 -3.50
CA GLU A 146 1.70 2.25 -2.25
C GLU A 146 1.42 3.76 -2.21
N PHE A 147 2.39 4.56 -2.65
CA PHE A 147 2.22 6.01 -2.75
C PHE A 147 1.09 6.38 -3.72
N ILE A 148 0.97 5.71 -4.88
CA ILE A 148 -0.15 5.89 -5.81
C ILE A 148 -1.47 5.55 -5.13
N ILE A 149 -1.54 4.41 -4.42
CA ILE A 149 -2.75 3.99 -3.67
C ILE A 149 -3.17 5.09 -2.69
N LEU A 150 -2.25 5.57 -1.84
CA LEU A 150 -2.53 6.61 -0.85
C LEU A 150 -3.07 7.90 -1.49
N ILE A 151 -2.43 8.38 -2.55
CA ILE A 151 -2.87 9.59 -3.25
C ILE A 151 -4.24 9.39 -3.89
N MET A 152 -4.50 8.20 -4.44
CA MET A 152 -5.77 7.94 -5.07
C MET A 152 -6.92 7.86 -4.05
N LEU A 153 -6.68 7.24 -2.90
CA LEU A 153 -7.61 7.23 -1.76
C LEU A 153 -7.87 8.64 -1.23
N GLY A 154 -6.81 9.43 -1.01
CA GLY A 154 -6.91 10.83 -0.57
C GLY A 154 -7.61 11.74 -1.59
N SER A 155 -7.64 11.35 -2.86
CA SER A 155 -8.31 12.07 -3.95
C SER A 155 -9.72 11.57 -4.27
N GLY A 156 -10.32 10.74 -3.40
CA GLY A 156 -11.68 10.22 -3.60
C GLY A 156 -11.77 9.11 -4.65
N GLY A 157 -10.71 8.34 -4.85
CA GLY A 157 -10.68 7.18 -5.73
C GLY A 157 -10.13 7.40 -7.14
N LYS A 158 -9.79 8.65 -7.51
CA LYS A 158 -9.20 8.98 -8.82
C LYS A 158 -8.13 10.06 -8.72
N ILE A 159 -7.03 9.86 -9.44
CA ILE A 159 -5.99 10.89 -9.60
C ILE A 159 -6.40 11.81 -10.75
N LYS A 160 -6.87 13.02 -10.42
CA LYS A 160 -7.35 14.01 -11.41
C LYS A 160 -6.25 14.92 -11.95
N SER A 161 -5.16 15.10 -11.20
CA SER A 161 -4.11 16.05 -11.55
C SER A 161 -3.02 15.43 -12.42
N SER A 162 -2.74 16.01 -13.59
CA SER A 162 -1.62 15.60 -14.45
C SER A 162 -0.25 15.85 -13.81
N THR A 163 -0.17 16.78 -12.84
CA THR A 163 1.06 17.07 -12.08
C THR A 163 1.51 15.92 -11.18
N PHE A 164 0.65 14.94 -10.93
CA PHE A 164 0.98 13.77 -10.13
C PHE A 164 2.13 12.95 -10.72
N TRP A 165 2.15 12.73 -12.05
CA TRP A 165 3.14 11.87 -12.68
C TRP A 165 4.58 12.41 -12.58
N PRO A 166 4.83 13.72 -12.81
CA PRO A 166 6.12 14.33 -12.48
C PRO A 166 6.52 14.18 -11.00
N ILE A 167 5.58 14.32 -10.06
CA ILE A 167 5.86 14.17 -8.61
C ILE A 167 6.28 12.73 -8.30
N LEU A 168 5.57 11.74 -8.85
CA LEU A 168 5.92 10.33 -8.71
C LEU A 168 7.30 10.03 -9.29
N GLY A 169 7.60 10.57 -10.48
CA GLY A 169 8.92 10.43 -11.11
C GLY A 169 10.03 11.05 -10.26
N PHE A 170 9.80 12.24 -9.71
CA PHE A 170 10.74 12.90 -8.80
C PHE A 170 10.94 12.10 -7.51
N TYR A 171 9.88 11.55 -6.93
CA TYR A 171 9.95 10.66 -5.78
C TYR A 171 10.84 9.43 -6.06
N ILE A 172 10.59 8.70 -7.14
CA ILE A 172 11.39 7.52 -7.53
C ILE A 172 12.86 7.90 -7.74
N PHE A 173 13.11 9.02 -8.43
CA PHE A 173 14.45 9.53 -8.70
C PHE A 173 15.21 9.86 -7.41
N ILE A 174 14.60 10.61 -6.49
CA ILE A 174 15.23 10.98 -5.21
C ILE A 174 15.54 9.74 -4.38
N ILE A 175 14.58 8.83 -4.19
CA ILE A 175 14.80 7.60 -3.41
C ILE A 175 15.94 6.77 -4.01
N SER A 176 15.96 6.62 -5.33
CA SER A 176 16.99 5.83 -6.01
C SER A 176 18.38 6.46 -5.83
N ILE A 177 18.51 7.76 -6.06
CA ILE A 177 19.79 8.47 -5.91
C ILE A 177 20.27 8.45 -4.46
N THR A 178 19.40 8.75 -3.49
CA THR A 178 19.83 8.75 -2.09
C THR A 178 20.21 7.36 -1.61
N CYS A 179 19.52 6.30 -2.05
CA CYS A 179 19.94 4.91 -1.75
C CYS A 179 21.30 4.56 -2.37
N ILE A 180 21.64 5.12 -3.54
CA ILE A 180 22.97 4.94 -4.14
C ILE A 180 24.03 5.68 -3.32
N LEU A 181 23.78 6.94 -2.97
CA LEU A 181 24.71 7.83 -2.28
C LEU A 181 24.92 7.49 -0.80
N PHE A 182 23.87 7.09 -0.10
CA PHE A 182 23.95 6.72 1.31
C PHE A 182 24.74 5.43 1.47
N LYS A 183 25.57 5.41 2.52
CA LYS A 183 26.29 4.22 2.94
C LYS A 183 25.43 3.44 3.92
N PHE A 184 25.61 2.14 3.93
CA PHE A 184 25.03 1.28 4.96
C PHE A 184 25.45 1.78 6.36
N PRO A 185 24.52 1.83 7.34
CA PRO A 185 23.13 1.34 7.31
C PRO A 185 22.09 2.36 6.83
N TYR A 186 22.51 3.59 6.51
CA TYR A 186 21.59 4.70 6.23
C TYR A 186 20.80 4.52 4.94
N ASP A 187 21.34 3.85 3.93
CA ASP A 187 20.59 3.51 2.71
C ASP A 187 19.45 2.53 3.01
N ALA A 188 19.72 1.48 3.79
CA ALA A 188 18.74 0.50 4.22
C ALA A 188 17.64 1.14 5.09
N LEU A 189 18.03 1.96 6.09
CA LEU A 189 17.10 2.67 6.95
C LEU A 189 16.24 3.68 6.16
N TRP A 190 16.87 4.43 5.25
CA TRP A 190 16.16 5.38 4.39
C TRP A 190 15.12 4.68 3.52
N PHE A 191 15.50 3.58 2.86
CA PHE A 191 14.60 2.84 2.00
C PHE A 191 13.49 2.13 2.77
N LYS A 192 13.80 1.49 3.90
CA LYS A 192 12.81 0.76 4.71
C LYS A 192 11.88 1.71 5.45
N GLY A 193 12.39 2.84 5.94
CA GLY A 193 11.63 3.84 6.67
C GLY A 193 10.47 4.41 5.85
N GLN A 194 10.71 4.75 4.58
CA GLN A 194 9.64 5.24 3.70
C GLN A 194 8.55 4.18 3.41
N GLY A 195 8.93 2.91 3.21
CA GLY A 195 7.95 1.82 3.08
C GLY A 195 7.10 1.64 4.34
N LEU A 196 7.71 1.60 5.52
CA LEU A 196 6.98 1.49 6.79
C LEU A 196 6.01 2.67 7.02
N CYS A 197 6.37 3.88 6.58
CA CYS A 197 5.46 5.02 6.65
C CYS A 197 4.23 4.83 5.75
N PHE A 198 4.40 4.25 4.56
CA PHE A 198 3.28 3.94 3.69
C PHE A 198 2.40 2.82 4.25
N ASP A 199 3.00 1.77 4.84
CA ASP A 199 2.24 0.70 5.51
C ASP A 199 1.27 1.26 6.58
N TRP A 200 1.78 2.13 7.45
CA TRP A 200 0.98 2.79 8.47
C TRP A 200 -0.09 3.70 7.88
N ALA A 201 0.30 4.52 6.88
CA ALA A 201 -0.65 5.41 6.21
C ALA A 201 -1.77 4.62 5.53
N LEU A 202 -1.47 3.48 4.90
CA LEU A 202 -2.46 2.65 4.20
C LEU A 202 -3.49 2.09 5.16
N ILE A 203 -3.08 1.57 6.31
CA ILE A 203 -4.02 1.10 7.35
C ILE A 203 -4.96 2.24 7.77
N ILE A 204 -4.39 3.41 8.08
CA ILE A 204 -5.17 4.58 8.51
C ILE A 204 -6.17 5.00 7.43
N GLU A 205 -5.73 5.12 6.18
CA GLU A 205 -6.56 5.53 5.04
C GLU A 205 -7.66 4.50 4.74
N PHE A 206 -7.36 3.21 4.76
CA PHE A 206 -8.37 2.16 4.59
C PHE A 206 -9.41 2.19 5.71
N THR A 207 -8.98 2.36 6.97
CA THR A 207 -9.90 2.53 8.10
C THR A 207 -10.75 3.78 7.95
N ARG A 208 -10.16 4.93 7.58
CA ARG A 208 -10.90 6.18 7.38
C ARG A 208 -11.97 6.01 6.30
N ILE A 209 -11.62 5.41 5.16
CA ILE A 209 -12.57 5.20 4.06
C ILE A 209 -13.68 4.23 4.45
N TYR A 210 -13.35 3.16 5.18
CA TYR A 210 -14.36 2.24 5.70
C TYR A 210 -15.36 2.97 6.62
N LEU A 211 -14.86 3.75 7.59
CA LEU A 211 -15.71 4.49 8.52
C LEU A 211 -16.53 5.58 7.81
N THR A 212 -15.93 6.30 6.86
CA THR A 212 -16.63 7.33 6.06
C THR A 212 -17.73 6.68 5.22
N THR A 213 -17.42 5.58 4.53
CA THR A 213 -18.42 4.85 3.74
C THR A 213 -19.56 4.34 4.62
N LEU A 214 -19.26 3.81 5.81
CA LEU A 214 -20.28 3.36 6.76
C LEU A 214 -21.14 4.52 7.29
N HIS A 215 -20.52 5.67 7.55
CA HIS A 215 -21.21 6.88 8.00
C HIS A 215 -22.17 7.39 6.93
N GLU A 216 -21.71 7.54 5.68
CA GLU A 216 -22.53 8.01 4.57
C GLU A 216 -23.70 7.07 4.26
N LEU A 217 -23.46 5.76 4.32
CA LEU A 217 -24.54 4.77 4.15
C LEU A 217 -25.59 4.81 5.26
N LYS A 218 -25.21 5.25 6.48
CA LYS A 218 -26.10 5.28 7.65
C LYS A 218 -26.78 6.63 7.87
N HIS A 219 -26.15 7.74 7.52
CA HIS A 219 -26.63 9.10 7.84
C HIS A 219 -26.59 10.08 6.65
N GLY A 220 -25.87 9.77 5.57
CA GLY A 220 -25.51 10.71 4.50
C GLY A 220 -26.56 10.90 3.40
N GLY A 221 -27.83 10.58 3.64
CA GLY A 221 -28.91 10.82 2.66
C GLY A 221 -28.87 9.98 1.38
N ALA A 222 -27.77 9.26 1.08
CA ALA A 222 -27.64 8.37 -0.07
C ALA A 222 -28.64 7.20 -0.11
N ASN A 223 -29.52 7.10 0.90
CA ASN A 223 -30.66 6.20 0.96
C ASN A 223 -31.94 6.86 1.51
N HIS A 224 -31.96 8.10 2.04
CA HIS A 224 -33.17 8.57 2.73
C HIS A 224 -34.21 9.18 1.80
N ASP A 225 -33.81 9.91 0.76
CA ASP A 225 -34.78 10.41 -0.23
C ASP A 225 -35.26 9.28 -1.16
N ASP A 226 -34.42 8.27 -1.44
CA ASP A 226 -34.81 7.11 -2.24
C ASP A 226 -35.66 6.10 -1.43
N LEU A 227 -35.40 5.82 -0.14
CA LEU A 227 -36.20 4.83 0.61
C LEU A 227 -37.62 5.30 0.95
N ASP A 228 -37.82 6.59 1.24
CA ASP A 228 -39.13 7.09 1.67
C ASP A 228 -40.05 7.38 0.46
N GLU A 229 -39.52 7.71 -0.73
CA GLU A 229 -40.30 7.70 -1.99
C GLU A 229 -40.61 6.28 -2.53
N LEU A 230 -39.85 5.26 -2.10
CA LEU A 230 -40.00 3.86 -2.53
C LEU A 230 -41.20 3.13 -1.93
N ILE A 231 -41.87 3.67 -0.90
CA ILE A 231 -43.07 3.05 -0.30
C ILE A 231 -44.36 3.58 -0.93
N GLU A 232 -44.36 4.77 -1.54
CA GLU A 232 -45.58 5.38 -2.07
C GLU A 232 -45.81 5.18 -3.58
N ASN A 233 -44.80 4.75 -4.36
CA ASN A 233 -44.90 4.65 -5.83
C ASN A 233 -44.60 3.25 -6.39
N GLU A 234 -45.36 2.23 -5.96
CA GLU A 234 -45.30 0.87 -6.55
C GLU A 234 -45.91 0.75 -7.96
N ASP A 235 -46.57 1.79 -8.47
CA ASP A 235 -47.21 1.82 -9.79
C ASP A 235 -46.59 2.92 -10.67
N ASP A 236 -45.34 2.79 -11.15
CA ASP A 236 -45.09 3.04 -12.57
C ASP A 236 -43.70 2.66 -13.08
N SER A 237 -43.71 2.30 -14.35
CA SER A 237 -42.60 1.83 -15.17
C SER A 237 -41.42 2.81 -15.35
N SER A 238 -40.38 2.73 -14.52
CA SER A 238 -39.00 3.06 -14.96
C SER A 238 -37.93 2.45 -14.05
N GLN A 239 -36.88 1.90 -14.65
CA GLN A 239 -35.79 1.19 -13.98
C GLN A 239 -34.94 2.11 -13.09
N HIS A 240 -35.33 2.33 -11.83
CA HIS A 240 -34.42 2.92 -10.84
C HIS A 240 -33.55 1.83 -10.19
N LYS A 241 -32.25 1.87 -10.53
CA LYS A 241 -31.25 0.86 -10.15
C LYS A 241 -30.84 1.03 -8.69
N SER A 242 -31.32 0.14 -7.82
CA SER A 242 -30.71 -0.08 -6.51
C SER A 242 -29.22 -0.45 -6.66
N ILE A 243 -28.33 0.40 -6.15
CA ILE A 243 -26.90 0.11 -6.03
C ILE A 243 -26.72 -0.66 -4.73
N ILE A 244 -26.28 -1.91 -4.81
CA ILE A 244 -26.03 -2.72 -3.61
C ILE A 244 -24.69 -2.29 -3.03
N HIS A 245 -24.70 -1.74 -1.83
CA HIS A 245 -23.50 -1.32 -1.12
C HIS A 245 -22.93 -2.48 -0.29
N HIS A 246 -21.69 -2.89 -0.57
CA HIS A 246 -20.97 -3.90 0.21
C HIS A 246 -19.77 -3.28 0.96
N PRO A 247 -20.00 -2.39 1.94
CA PRO A 247 -18.93 -1.68 2.64
C PRO A 247 -17.98 -2.63 3.38
N HIS A 248 -18.46 -3.80 3.80
CA HIS A 248 -17.65 -4.82 4.47
C HIS A 248 -16.53 -5.41 3.61
N GLN A 249 -16.58 -5.28 2.28
CA GLN A 249 -15.47 -5.69 1.42
C GLN A 249 -14.21 -4.85 1.68
N LEU A 250 -14.36 -3.59 2.15
CA LEU A 250 -13.23 -2.74 2.52
C LEU A 250 -12.48 -3.26 3.77
N LEU A 251 -13.12 -4.10 4.61
CA LEU A 251 -12.43 -4.75 5.73
C LEU A 251 -11.30 -5.66 5.26
N LEU A 252 -11.39 -6.23 4.04
CA LEU A 252 -10.31 -7.03 3.45
C LEU A 252 -9.04 -6.19 3.22
N LEU A 253 -9.19 -4.91 2.86
CA LEU A 253 -8.07 -4.00 2.68
C LEU A 253 -7.40 -3.67 4.02
N ILE A 254 -8.19 -3.41 5.06
CA ILE A 254 -7.68 -3.17 6.42
C ILE A 254 -6.96 -4.41 6.94
N PHE A 255 -7.58 -5.58 6.80
CA PHE A 255 -6.99 -6.85 7.23
C PHE A 255 -5.69 -7.13 6.47
N GLY A 256 -5.69 -6.98 5.14
CA GLY A 256 -4.50 -7.16 4.32
C GLY A 256 -3.36 -6.21 4.72
N ALA A 257 -3.65 -4.93 4.91
CA ALA A 257 -2.67 -3.92 5.31
C ALA A 257 -2.11 -4.20 6.73
N PHE A 258 -2.95 -4.66 7.66
CA PHE A 258 -2.52 -5.05 9.00
C PHE A 258 -1.55 -6.24 8.97
N PHE A 259 -1.88 -7.31 8.24
CA PHE A 259 -0.98 -8.46 8.09
C PHE A 259 0.30 -8.10 7.34
N HIS A 260 0.23 -7.20 6.37
CA HIS A 260 1.40 -6.68 5.67
C HIS A 260 2.33 -5.93 6.64
N LEU A 261 1.80 -5.01 7.45
CA LEU A 261 2.56 -4.29 8.46
C LEU A 261 3.17 -5.22 9.50
N ILE A 262 2.40 -6.21 10.02
CA ILE A 262 2.92 -7.21 10.95
C ILE A 262 4.05 -8.01 10.31
N GLY A 263 3.87 -8.47 9.08
CA GLY A 263 4.90 -9.20 8.34
C GLY A 263 6.18 -8.38 8.21
N ASN A 264 6.05 -7.09 7.85
CA ASN A 264 7.18 -6.16 7.77
C ASN A 264 7.83 -5.90 9.13
N PHE A 265 7.05 -5.78 10.20
CA PHE A 265 7.53 -5.56 11.56
C PHE A 265 8.25 -6.79 12.11
N VAL A 266 7.65 -7.97 11.98
CA VAL A 266 8.26 -9.25 12.35
C VAL A 266 9.53 -9.46 11.55
N PHE A 267 9.51 -9.30 10.22
CA PHE A 267 10.73 -9.43 9.41
C PHE A 267 11.81 -8.46 9.89
N THR A 268 11.46 -7.20 10.18
CA THR A 268 12.42 -6.18 10.65
C THR A 268 12.96 -6.51 12.04
N ILE A 269 12.12 -6.88 13.00
CA ILE A 269 12.54 -7.18 14.38
C ILE A 269 13.22 -8.52 14.50
N PHE A 270 12.71 -9.56 13.83
CA PHE A 270 13.30 -10.90 13.82
C PHE A 270 14.70 -10.89 13.20
N LEU A 271 14.99 -9.94 12.31
CA LEU A 271 16.36 -9.68 11.85
C LEU A 271 17.27 -9.14 12.96
N TYR A 272 16.74 -8.37 13.91
CA TYR A 272 17.48 -7.74 15.01
C TYR A 272 17.49 -8.54 16.33
N SER A 273 16.47 -9.35 16.64
CA SER A 273 16.35 -10.06 17.92
C SER A 273 17.30 -11.26 18.08
N PHE A 274 18.05 -11.61 17.03
CA PHE A 274 19.15 -12.60 17.09
C PHE A 274 20.51 -11.95 17.39
N TYR A 275 20.57 -10.63 17.62
CA TYR A 275 21.78 -9.91 18.02
C TYR A 275 21.92 -9.70 19.53
N ALA A 276 20.97 -10.20 20.34
CA ALA A 276 21.01 -10.16 21.80
C ALA A 276 21.15 -11.58 22.35
#